data_AF-A0A218PYJ5-F1
#
_entry.id   AF-A0A218PYJ5-F1
#
_cell.length_a   1.000
_cell.length_b   1.000
_cell.length_c   1.000
_cell.angle_alpha   90.00
_cell.angle_beta   90.00
_cell.angle_gamma   90.00
#
_symmetry.space_group_name_H-M   'P 1'
#
loop_
_entity.id
_entity.type
_entity.pdbx_description
1 polymer ?
#
loop_
_entity_poly.entity_id
_entity_poly.type
_entity_poly.pdbx_seq_one_letter_code
_entity_poly.pdbx_strand_id
1 'polypeptide(L)' 'MYKTPWAGDPRVNIQEKNGKAKIYQVKQVLEAIEKIEEMKDG' A
#
# COMPACT_ATOMS: atom_id res chain seq x y z
N MET A 1 -9.28 -6.26 12.51
CA MET A 1 -9.76 -6.06 11.12
C MET A 1 -8.84 -5.06 10.45
N TYR A 2 -8.17 -5.43 9.35
CA TYR A 2 -7.40 -4.47 8.54
C TYR A 2 -8.11 -4.34 7.19
N LYS A 3 -8.69 -3.17 6.92
CA LYS A 3 -9.32 -2.84 5.64
C LYS A 3 -8.43 -1.85 4.89
N THR A 4 -8.28 -2.05 3.58
CA THR A 4 -7.81 -1.04 2.63
C THR A 4 -8.98 -0.68 1.70
N PRO A 5 -9.69 0.44 1.96
CA PRO A 5 -10.84 0.87 1.18
C PRO A 5 -10.37 1.93 0.17
N TRP A 6 -9.88 1.53 -0.99
CA TRP A 6 -9.36 2.50 -1.94
C TRP A 6 -10.46 3.14 -2.80
N ALA A 7 -10.61 4.46 -2.67
CA ALA A 7 -10.82 5.37 -3.79
C ALA A 7 -10.16 6.72 -3.42
N GLY A 8 -9.18 7.19 -4.19
CA GLY A 8 -8.41 8.41 -3.91
C GLY A 8 -6.95 8.16 -3.52
N ASP A 9 -6.59 8.38 -2.25
CA ASP A 9 -5.19 8.39 -1.80
C ASP A 9 -4.75 7.03 -1.20
N PRO A 10 -3.84 6.27 -1.84
CA PRO A 10 -3.49 4.94 -1.40
C PRO A 10 -2.47 4.89 -0.22
N ARG A 11 -2.92 5.17 1.01
CA ARG A 11 -2.13 5.13 2.27
C ARG A 11 -1.88 3.75 2.90
N VAL A 12 -0.68 3.21 2.80
CA VAL A 12 -0.35 1.89 3.37
C VAL A 12 0.26 2.02 4.77
N ASN A 13 -0.34 1.36 5.77
CA ASN A 13 0.23 1.24 7.10
C ASN A 13 1.28 0.11 7.15
N ILE A 14 2.55 0.47 7.33
CA ILE A 14 3.66 -0.48 7.44
C ILE A 14 3.94 -0.73 8.92
N GLN A 15 3.96 -2.01 9.31
CA GLN A 15 4.35 -2.44 10.65
C GLN A 15 5.72 -3.10 10.56
N GLU A 16 6.58 -2.77 11.51
CA GLU A 16 7.85 -3.44 11.68
C GLU A 16 7.64 -4.81 12.36
N LYS A 17 8.43 -5.80 11.96
CA LYS A 17 8.54 -7.11 12.60
C LYS A 17 9.99 -7.62 12.46
N ASN A 18 10.76 -7.55 13.55
CA ASN A 18 12.15 -8.02 13.64
C ASN A 18 13.10 -7.37 12.60
N GLY A 19 13.09 -6.05 12.52
CA GLY A 19 13.86 -5.21 11.60
C GLY A 19 13.34 -5.22 10.16
N LYS A 20 12.21 -5.88 9.88
CA LYS A 20 11.68 -6.06 8.52
C LYS A 20 10.18 -5.79 8.46
N ALA A 21 9.69 -5.32 7.30
CA ALA A 21 8.25 -5.27 7.04
C ALA A 21 7.71 -6.67 6.77
N LYS A 22 6.42 -6.90 7.08
CA LYS A 22 5.75 -8.16 6.70
C LYS A 22 5.55 -8.20 5.19
N ILE A 23 5.75 -9.37 4.56
CA ILE A 23 5.70 -9.54 3.10
C ILE A 23 4.40 -8.98 2.49
N TYR A 24 3.25 -9.20 3.13
CA TYR A 24 1.98 -8.70 2.62
C TYR A 24 1.90 -7.16 2.62
N GLN A 25 2.58 -6.48 3.55
CA GLN A 25 2.61 -5.02 3.59
C GLN A 25 3.47 -4.46 2.46
N VAL A 26 4.55 -5.16 2.08
CA VAL A 26 5.34 -4.81 0.90
C VAL A 26 4.48 -4.94 -0.37
N LYS A 27 3.69 -6.02 -0.48
CA LYS A 27 2.73 -6.17 -1.58
C LYS A 27 1.70 -5.05 -1.63
N GLN A 28 1.15 -4.65 -0.48
CA GLN A 28 0.22 -3.51 -0.39
C GLN A 28 0.86 -2.19 -0.83
N VAL A 29 2.15 -1.97 -0.53
CA VAL A 29 2.88 -0.78 -1.00
C VAL A 29 3.02 -0.78 -2.51
N LEU A 30 3.33 -1.93 -3.12
CA LEU A 30 3.44 -2.03 -4.58
C LEU A 30 2.09 -1.72 -5.26
N GLU A 31 0.99 -2.31 -4.78
CA GLU A 31 -0.35 -2.02 -5.30
C GLU A 31 -0.75 -0.54 -5.12
N ALA A 32 -0.31 0.10 -4.04
CA ALA A 32 -0.54 1.51 -3.80
C ALA A 32 0.22 2.42 -4.78
N ILE A 33 1.47 2.08 -5.10
CA ILE A 33 2.29 2.81 -6.07
C ILE A 33 1.66 2.70 -7.46
N GLU A 34 1.30 1.49 -7.90
CA GLU A 34 0.64 1.25 -9.19
C GLU A 34 -0.63 2.10 -9.36
N LYS A 35 -1.48 2.18 -8.32
CA LYS A 35 -2.66 3.05 -8.35
C LYS A 35 -2.35 4.55 -8.43
N ILE A 36 -1.26 5.01 -7.80
CA ILE A 36 -0.85 6.42 -7.89
C ILE A 36 -0.41 6.73 -9.32
N GLU A 37 0.31 5.82 -9.97
CA GLU A 37 0.73 5.97 -11.37
C GLU A 37 -0.49 6.01 -12.30
N GLU A 38 -1.44 5.09 -12.15
CA GLU A 38 -2.71 5.09 -12.90
C GLU A 38 -3.50 6.40 -12.75
N MET A 39 -3.50 7.01 -11.55
CA MET A 39 -4.20 8.27 -11.29
C MET A 39 -3.48 9.51 -11.82
N LYS A 40 -2.17 9.45 -12.10
CA LYS A 40 -1.39 10.56 -12.66
C LYS A 40 -1.47 10.65 -14.18
N ASP A 41 -1.70 9.51 -14.83
CA ASP A 41 -1.74 9.39 -16.29
C ASP A 41 -3.17 9.53 -16.88
N GLY A 42 -4.15 9.91 -16.06
CA GLY A 42 -5.57 10.10 -16.43
C GLY A 42 -6.03 11.55 -16.53
#